data_AF-A0AAU9Y5P0-F1
#
_entry.id   AF-A0AAU9Y5P0-F1
#
_cell.length_a   1.000
_cell.length_b   1.000
_cell.length_c   1.000
_cell.angle_alpha   90.00
_cell.angle_beta   90.00
_cell.angle_gamma   90.00
#
_symmetry.space_group_name_H-M   'P 1'
#
loop_
_entity.id
_entity.type
_entity.pdbx_description
1 polymer ?
#
loop_
_entity_poly.entity_id
_entity_poly.type
_entity_poly.pdbx_seq_one_letter_code
_entity_poly.pdbx_strand_id
1 'polypeptide(L)'
;MKYVMFLYTESDKIKARKLRDYLQGRLRNIADLRSIGEISAEKRDFRNELRCNGDCVVLVGSRHAFSLIKGKQQEADDDFLTFDGKVIHEEFSGNREFIDKLIIVYLATERANDDWIPDGLDEKRIFNLQGEKIVESPLLYQLEYSIRKILLGDSFMM
;
A
#
# COMPACT_ATOMS: atom_id res chain seq x y z
N MET A 1 6.22 3.17 17.48
CA MET A 1 5.52 3.78 16.32
C MET A 1 4.93 2.65 15.51
N LYS A 2 3.73 2.81 14.96
CA LYS A 2 3.19 1.85 13.98
C LYS A 2 3.86 2.04 12.62
N TYR A 3 3.76 1.05 11.73
CA TYR A 3 4.36 1.13 10.40
C TYR A 3 3.31 0.88 9.31
N VAL A 4 3.31 1.79 8.33
CA VAL A 4 2.47 1.67 7.14
C VAL A 4 3.39 1.41 5.95
N MET A 5 3.26 0.25 5.33
CA MET A 5 4.00 -0.04 4.10
C MET A 5 3.27 0.54 2.90
N PHE A 6 3.95 1.39 2.16
CA PHE A 6 3.38 2.08 1.01
C PHE A 6 4.02 1.52 -0.26
N LEU A 7 3.30 0.62 -0.93
CA LEU A 7 3.79 -0.18 -2.06
C LEU A 7 3.32 0.47 -3.37
N TYR A 8 4.24 0.78 -4.27
CA TYR A 8 3.94 1.35 -5.58
C TYR A 8 5.04 0.99 -6.58
N THR A 9 4.67 0.95 -7.86
CA THR A 9 5.64 0.79 -8.95
C THR A 9 6.28 2.12 -9.33
N GLU A 10 7.42 2.07 -9.99
CA GLU A 10 8.11 3.24 -10.55
C GLU A 10 7.21 4.05 -11.49
N SER A 11 6.35 3.38 -12.25
CA SER A 11 5.36 4.04 -13.12
C SER A 11 4.36 4.93 -12.36
N ASP A 12 4.07 4.59 -11.10
CA ASP A 12 3.10 5.30 -10.26
C ASP A 12 3.77 6.30 -9.28
N LYS A 13 5.10 6.32 -9.24
CA LYS A 13 5.95 7.02 -8.24
C LYS A 13 5.55 8.46 -7.97
N ILE A 14 5.30 9.25 -9.00
CA ILE A 14 5.00 10.69 -8.83
C ILE A 14 3.70 10.91 -8.04
N LYS A 15 2.63 10.18 -8.37
CA LYS A 15 1.34 10.31 -7.67
C LYS A 15 1.36 9.58 -6.32
N ALA A 16 1.99 8.41 -6.28
CA ALA A 16 2.17 7.62 -5.08
C ALA A 16 2.90 8.41 -3.99
N ARG A 17 4.02 9.08 -4.34
CA ARG A 17 4.76 9.95 -3.41
C ARG A 17 3.91 11.10 -2.87
N LYS A 18 3.12 11.77 -3.72
CA LYS A 18 2.21 12.84 -3.25
C LYS A 18 1.20 12.33 -2.23
N LEU A 19 0.57 11.18 -2.48
CA LEU A 19 -0.37 10.59 -1.53
C LEU A 19 0.33 10.15 -0.24
N ARG A 20 1.50 9.52 -0.35
CA ARG A 20 2.31 9.11 0.79
C ARG A 20 2.69 10.31 1.65
N ASP A 21 3.19 11.39 1.06
CA ASP A 21 3.62 12.58 1.79
C ASP A 21 2.44 13.26 2.49
N TYR A 22 1.27 13.28 1.84
CA TYR A 22 0.01 13.71 2.46
C TYR A 22 -0.33 12.85 3.68
N LEU A 23 -0.36 11.52 3.53
CA LEU A 23 -0.69 10.60 4.61
C LEU A 23 0.33 10.65 5.75
N GLN A 24 1.63 10.77 5.44
CA GLN A 24 2.70 10.95 6.42
C GLN A 24 2.45 12.20 7.26
N GLY A 25 2.07 13.32 6.64
CA GLY A 25 1.72 14.54 7.37
C GLY A 25 0.57 14.35 8.36
N ARG A 26 -0.46 13.58 7.97
CA ARG A 26 -1.67 13.33 8.79
C ARG A 26 -1.45 12.28 9.88
N LEU A 27 -0.60 11.28 9.61
CA LEU A 27 -0.39 10.12 10.46
C LEU A 27 0.92 10.14 11.24
N ARG A 28 1.76 11.19 11.10
CA ARG A 28 3.11 11.29 11.71
C ARG A 28 3.21 10.97 13.20
N ASN A 29 2.14 11.18 13.97
CA ASN A 29 2.11 10.93 15.42
C ASN A 29 1.77 9.47 15.76
N ILE A 30 1.34 8.67 14.78
CA ILE A 30 0.82 7.31 14.94
C ILE A 30 1.71 6.33 14.20
N ALA A 31 2.05 6.65 12.95
CA ALA A 31 2.77 5.73 12.07
C ALA A 31 3.85 6.40 11.24
N ASP A 32 4.84 5.58 10.89
CA ASP A 32 5.87 5.86 9.90
C ASP A 32 5.51 5.16 8.58
N LEU A 33 5.42 5.91 7.47
CA LEU A 33 5.13 5.36 6.15
C LEU A 33 6.45 5.04 5.44
N ARG A 34 6.63 3.78 5.02
CA ARG A 34 7.84 3.31 4.34
C ARG A 34 7.54 2.67 3.01
N SER A 35 8.32 2.99 1.98
CA SER A 35 8.29 2.28 0.70
C SER A 35 9.31 1.13 0.65
N ILE A 36 9.16 0.23 -0.33
CA ILE A 36 10.14 -0.84 -0.58
C ILE A 36 11.51 -0.24 -0.91
N GLY A 37 11.57 0.84 -1.69
CA GLY A 37 12.82 1.52 -2.02
C GLY A 37 13.56 2.06 -0.78
N GLU A 38 12.84 2.59 0.22
CA GLU A 38 13.45 3.04 1.48
C GLU A 38 13.98 1.86 2.31
N ILE A 39 13.22 0.76 2.36
CA ILE A 39 13.64 -0.49 3.01
C ILE A 39 14.90 -1.07 2.34
N SER A 40 14.91 -1.10 1.00
CA SER A 40 16.01 -1.60 0.19
C SER A 40 17.27 -0.74 0.34
N ALA A 41 17.13 0.59 0.38
CA ALA A 41 18.24 1.53 0.61
C ALA A 41 18.89 1.34 1.99
N GLU A 42 18.11 0.95 3.01
CA GLU A 42 18.60 0.55 4.32
C GLU A 42 19.21 -0.87 4.35
N LYS A 43 19.33 -1.55 3.20
CA LYS A 43 19.81 -2.93 3.04
C LYS A 43 19.00 -3.95 3.84
N ARG A 44 17.71 -3.66 4.08
CA ARG A 44 16.80 -4.57 4.77
C ARG A 44 16.03 -5.42 3.78
N ASP A 45 15.63 -6.60 4.22
CA ASP A 45 14.81 -7.50 3.42
C ASP A 45 13.33 -7.12 3.50
N PHE A 46 12.72 -6.85 2.35
CA PHE A 46 11.32 -6.41 2.26
C PHE A 46 10.35 -7.45 2.85
N ARG A 47 10.56 -8.74 2.59
CA ARG A 47 9.66 -9.80 3.09
C ARG A 47 9.68 -9.84 4.62
N ASN A 48 10.87 -9.77 5.22
CA ASN A 48 11.01 -9.74 6.67
C ASN A 48 10.37 -8.50 7.29
N GLU A 49 10.61 -7.32 6.71
CA GLU A 49 9.97 -6.09 7.17
C GLU A 49 8.44 -6.19 7.07
N LEU A 50 7.91 -6.72 5.96
CA LEU A 50 6.47 -6.89 5.75
C LEU A 50 5.84 -7.78 6.82
N ARG A 51 6.51 -8.88 7.16
CA ARG A 51 6.03 -9.84 8.16
C ARG A 51 6.17 -9.33 9.59
N CYS A 52 7.27 -8.66 9.91
CA CYS A 52 7.58 -8.27 11.30
C CYS A 52 6.99 -6.91 11.68
N ASN A 53 6.94 -5.97 10.73
CA ASN A 53 6.64 -4.58 11.01
C ASN A 53 5.45 -4.05 10.19
N GLY A 54 4.94 -4.75 9.18
CA GLY A 54 3.80 -4.28 8.40
C GLY A 54 2.48 -4.26 9.18
N ASP A 55 2.21 -3.23 9.98
CA ASP A 55 0.93 -3.06 10.72
C ASP A 55 -0.24 -2.75 9.76
N CYS A 56 0.02 -1.98 8.70
CA CYS A 56 -0.93 -1.66 7.64
C CYS A 56 -0.18 -1.59 6.31
N VAL A 57 -0.82 -2.01 5.22
CA VAL A 57 -0.22 -2.04 3.89
C VAL A 57 -1.13 -1.32 2.92
N VAL A 58 -0.60 -0.29 2.28
CA VAL A 58 -1.28 0.47 1.22
C VAL A 58 -0.61 0.14 -0.11
N LEU A 59 -1.33 -0.56 -0.98
CA LEU A 59 -0.89 -0.92 -2.31
C LEU A 59 -1.49 0.04 -3.34
N VAL A 60 -0.64 0.73 -4.09
CA VAL A 60 -1.07 1.52 -5.24
C VAL A 60 -1.36 0.56 -6.40
N GLY A 61 -2.65 0.50 -6.75
CA GLY A 61 -3.16 -0.32 -7.85
C GLY A 61 -2.99 0.36 -9.19
N SER A 62 -2.38 -0.36 -10.13
CA SER A 62 -2.30 -0.02 -11.54
C SER A 62 -2.17 -1.30 -12.36
N ARG A 63 -2.47 -1.22 -13.67
CA ARG A 63 -2.30 -2.37 -14.58
C ARG A 63 -0.88 -2.95 -14.52
N HIS A 64 0.13 -2.07 -14.40
CA HIS A 64 1.52 -2.47 -14.30
C HIS A 64 1.81 -3.19 -12.97
N ALA A 65 1.38 -2.61 -11.84
CA ALA A 65 1.53 -3.24 -10.52
C ALA A 65 0.93 -4.65 -10.47
N PHE A 66 -0.31 -4.81 -10.97
CA PHE A 66 -0.97 -6.11 -10.96
C PHE A 66 -0.39 -7.10 -11.97
N SER A 67 0.13 -6.63 -13.10
CA SER A 67 0.88 -7.48 -14.03
C SER A 67 2.11 -8.08 -13.35
N LEU A 68 2.88 -7.26 -12.62
CA LEU A 68 4.04 -7.71 -11.85
C LEU A 68 3.63 -8.70 -10.74
N ILE A 69 2.53 -8.45 -10.02
CA ILE A 69 2.05 -9.36 -8.96
C ILE A 69 1.64 -10.71 -9.55
N LYS A 70 0.79 -10.73 -10.58
CA LYS A 70 0.36 -11.97 -11.25
C LYS A 70 1.53 -12.74 -11.86
N GLY A 71 2.47 -12.02 -12.47
CA GLY A 71 3.68 -12.58 -13.05
C GLY A 71 4.74 -12.98 -12.02
N LYS A 72 4.55 -12.63 -10.74
CA LYS A 72 5.53 -12.80 -9.65
C LYS A 72 6.88 -12.18 -10.01
N GLN A 73 6.84 -10.99 -10.61
CA GLN A 73 8.00 -10.25 -11.09
C GLN A 73 8.38 -9.14 -10.10
N GLN A 74 9.65 -8.77 -10.14
CA GLN A 74 10.22 -7.67 -9.36
C GLN A 74 10.52 -6.49 -10.27
N GLU A 75 10.49 -5.29 -9.69
CA GLU A 75 10.95 -4.05 -10.31
C GLU A 75 12.06 -3.45 -9.44
N ALA A 76 13.09 -2.91 -10.08
CA ALA A 76 14.22 -2.27 -9.41
C ALA A 76 14.63 -1.00 -10.16
N ASP A 77 15.18 -0.04 -9.43
CA ASP A 77 15.73 1.24 -9.90
C ASP A 77 17.15 1.38 -9.34
N ASP A 78 18.15 1.51 -10.22
CA ASP A 78 19.59 1.58 -9.87
C ASP A 78 20.03 0.60 -8.77
N ASP A 79 19.77 -0.70 -8.98
CA ASP A 79 20.05 -1.83 -8.08
C ASP A 79 19.22 -1.91 -6.78
N PHE A 80 18.31 -0.96 -6.54
CA PHE A 80 17.40 -1.01 -5.40
C PHE A 80 16.05 -1.59 -5.80
N LEU A 81 15.56 -2.56 -5.03
CA LEU A 81 14.23 -3.12 -5.20
C LEU A 81 13.18 -2.04 -4.95
N THR A 82 12.33 -1.77 -5.92
CA THR A 82 11.25 -0.77 -5.83
C THR A 82 9.88 -1.43 -5.70
N PHE A 83 9.73 -2.63 -6.27
CA PHE A 83 8.50 -3.40 -6.18
C PHE A 83 8.76 -4.91 -6.23
N ASP A 84 8.09 -5.68 -5.38
CA ASP A 84 8.22 -7.15 -5.36
C ASP A 84 6.85 -7.82 -5.50
N GLY A 85 6.45 -8.05 -6.74
CA GLY A 85 5.19 -8.73 -7.05
C GLY A 85 5.14 -10.17 -6.57
N LYS A 86 6.29 -10.84 -6.43
CA LYS A 86 6.35 -12.21 -5.92
C LYS A 86 6.02 -12.27 -4.44
N VAL A 87 6.65 -11.42 -3.63
CA VAL A 87 6.38 -11.34 -2.18
C VAL A 87 4.95 -10.89 -1.94
N ILE A 88 4.47 -9.86 -2.65
CA ILE A 88 3.08 -9.41 -2.54
C ILE A 88 2.11 -10.55 -2.90
N HIS A 89 2.34 -11.26 -3.99
CA HIS A 89 1.49 -12.39 -4.34
C HIS A 89 1.51 -13.47 -3.25
N GLU A 90 2.68 -13.86 -2.75
CA GLU A 90 2.81 -14.96 -1.79
C GLU A 90 2.22 -14.63 -0.41
N GLU A 91 2.46 -13.43 0.13
CA GLU A 91 2.01 -13.08 1.48
C GLU A 91 0.52 -12.76 1.54
N PHE A 92 -0.06 -12.20 0.47
CA PHE A 92 -1.47 -11.78 0.46
C PHE A 92 -2.41 -12.81 -0.20
N SER A 93 -1.90 -13.89 -0.79
CA SER A 93 -2.76 -14.98 -1.30
C SER A 93 -3.09 -15.97 -0.18
N GLY A 94 -4.33 -15.95 0.31
CA GLY A 94 -4.82 -16.96 1.25
C GLY A 94 -4.39 -16.75 2.71
N ASN A 95 -3.66 -15.68 3.04
CA ASN A 95 -3.35 -15.31 4.41
C ASN A 95 -4.27 -14.18 4.90
N ARG A 96 -5.29 -14.55 5.67
CA ARG A 96 -6.29 -13.62 6.20
C ARG A 96 -5.68 -12.50 7.04
N GLU A 97 -4.62 -12.78 7.79
CA GLU A 97 -3.96 -11.77 8.63
C GLU A 97 -3.34 -10.65 7.80
N PHE A 98 -2.73 -10.97 6.65
CA PHE A 98 -2.19 -9.96 5.74
C PHE A 98 -3.30 -9.23 4.98
N ILE A 99 -4.34 -9.95 4.55
CA ILE A 99 -5.50 -9.33 3.89
C ILE A 99 -6.19 -8.31 4.81
N ASP A 100 -6.32 -8.61 6.10
CA ASP A 100 -6.91 -7.72 7.12
C ASP A 100 -6.07 -6.46 7.38
N LYS A 101 -4.84 -6.39 6.87
CA LYS A 101 -3.95 -5.21 6.93
C LYS A 101 -3.86 -4.47 5.59
N LEU A 102 -4.42 -5.00 4.51
CA LEU A 102 -4.30 -4.46 3.15
C LEU A 102 -5.37 -3.39 2.85
N ILE A 103 -4.94 -2.34 2.14
CA ILE A 103 -5.74 -1.34 1.47
C ILE A 103 -5.21 -1.19 0.04
N ILE A 104 -6.10 -1.15 -0.96
CA ILE A 104 -5.73 -0.90 -2.37
C ILE A 104 -6.20 0.49 -2.78
N VAL A 105 -5.33 1.25 -3.45
CA VAL A 105 -5.61 2.62 -3.88
C VAL A 105 -5.28 2.81 -5.35
N TYR A 106 -6.25 3.22 -6.14
CA TYR A 106 -6.07 3.56 -7.54
C TYR A 106 -5.83 5.07 -7.69
N LEU A 107 -4.74 5.48 -8.34
CA LEU A 107 -4.35 6.90 -8.48
C LEU A 107 -4.31 7.40 -9.92
N ALA A 108 -4.02 6.50 -10.86
CA ALA A 108 -3.77 6.85 -12.26
C ALA A 108 -4.77 6.20 -13.23
N THR A 109 -5.32 5.05 -12.87
CA THR A 109 -6.21 4.25 -13.71
C THR A 109 -7.43 3.83 -12.92
N GLU A 110 -8.53 3.60 -13.62
CA GLU A 110 -9.70 2.98 -13.00
C GLU A 110 -9.38 1.50 -12.73
N ARG A 111 -10.08 0.94 -11.74
CA ARG A 111 -10.05 -0.50 -11.50
C ARG A 111 -10.54 -1.23 -12.74
N ALA A 112 -9.74 -2.17 -13.24
CA ALA A 112 -10.12 -3.11 -14.27
C ALA A 112 -10.68 -4.40 -13.66
N ASN A 113 -11.55 -5.09 -14.40
CA ASN A 113 -12.17 -6.33 -13.95
C ASN A 113 -11.16 -7.46 -13.77
N ASP A 114 -10.04 -7.42 -14.49
CA ASP A 114 -8.98 -8.40 -14.37
C ASP A 114 -7.89 -7.97 -13.38
N ASP A 115 -8.01 -6.85 -12.67
CA ASP A 115 -7.00 -6.45 -11.70
C ASP A 115 -6.80 -7.53 -10.62
N TRP A 116 -5.56 -7.68 -10.15
CA TRP A 116 -5.28 -8.64 -9.09
C TRP A 116 -5.80 -8.09 -7.77
N ILE A 117 -6.78 -8.80 -7.20
CA ILE A 117 -7.35 -8.53 -5.89
C ILE A 117 -7.27 -9.84 -5.10
N PRO A 118 -6.65 -9.87 -3.91
CA PRO A 118 -6.59 -11.10 -3.13
C PRO A 118 -7.98 -11.48 -2.63
N ASP A 119 -8.28 -12.79 -2.67
CA ASP A 119 -9.56 -13.33 -2.22
C ASP A 119 -9.82 -12.95 -0.76
N GLY A 120 -11.02 -12.44 -0.47
CA GLY A 120 -11.44 -12.06 0.88
C GLY A 120 -11.10 -10.63 1.28
N LEU A 121 -10.49 -9.82 0.41
CA LEU A 121 -10.35 -8.39 0.66
C LEU A 121 -11.73 -7.70 0.69
N ASP A 122 -11.99 -6.91 1.73
CA ASP A 122 -13.19 -6.08 1.81
C ASP A 122 -13.15 -4.97 0.75
N GLU A 123 -14.18 -4.92 -0.10
CA GLU A 123 -14.38 -3.90 -1.13
C GLU A 123 -14.31 -2.46 -0.58
N LYS A 124 -14.68 -2.25 0.70
CA LYS A 124 -14.56 -0.95 1.38
C LYS A 124 -13.11 -0.50 1.62
N ARG A 125 -12.13 -1.38 1.39
CA ARG A 125 -10.69 -1.10 1.49
C ARG A 125 -10.06 -0.84 0.13
N ILE A 126 -10.88 -0.71 -0.92
CA ILE A 126 -10.46 -0.37 -2.26
C ILE A 126 -10.90 1.07 -2.56
N PHE A 127 -9.95 1.96 -2.77
CA PHE A 127 -10.20 3.38 -2.99
C PHE A 127 -9.86 3.77 -4.42
N ASN A 128 -10.78 4.43 -5.12
CA ASN A 128 -10.52 5.01 -6.43
C ASN A 128 -10.32 6.52 -6.31
N LEU A 129 -9.06 6.96 -6.30
CA LEU A 129 -8.65 8.36 -6.22
C LEU A 129 -8.22 8.92 -7.58
N GLN A 130 -8.61 8.27 -8.69
CA GLN A 130 -8.30 8.82 -10.01
C GLN A 130 -8.99 10.16 -10.22
N GLY A 131 -8.23 11.16 -10.65
CA GLY A 131 -8.74 12.51 -10.90
C GLY A 131 -8.93 13.34 -9.63
N GLU A 132 -8.88 12.72 -8.45
CA GLU A 132 -8.85 13.42 -7.18
C GLU A 132 -7.55 14.21 -7.04
N LYS A 133 -7.68 15.46 -6.63
CA LYS A 133 -6.53 16.21 -6.15
C LYS A 133 -6.14 15.65 -4.80
N ILE A 134 -4.84 15.45 -4.56
CA ILE A 134 -4.32 15.06 -3.25
C ILE A 134 -4.31 16.29 -2.33
N VAL A 135 -5.51 16.69 -1.93
CA VAL A 135 -5.86 17.76 -1.00
C VAL A 135 -7.08 17.29 -0.21
N GLU A 136 -7.36 17.89 0.94
CA GLU A 136 -8.45 17.43 1.82
C GLU A 136 -9.76 17.18 1.05
N SER A 137 -10.16 15.91 0.98
CA SER A 137 -11.37 15.44 0.30
C SER A 137 -12.02 14.32 1.10
N PRO A 138 -13.35 14.13 0.99
CA PRO A 138 -14.05 13.08 1.73
C PRO A 138 -13.45 11.68 1.53
N LEU A 139 -12.95 11.38 0.33
CA LEU A 139 -12.39 10.07 0.02
C LEU A 139 -10.99 9.88 0.64
N LEU A 140 -10.17 10.95 0.70
CA LEU A 140 -8.92 10.91 1.46
C LEU A 140 -9.14 10.81 2.96
N TYR A 141 -10.19 11.45 3.50
CA TYR A 141 -10.58 11.28 4.90
C TYR A 141 -10.99 9.84 5.21
N GLN A 142 -11.73 9.19 4.31
CA GLN A 142 -12.09 7.78 4.46
C GLN A 142 -10.87 6.86 4.36
N LEU A 143 -9.93 7.14 3.45
CA LEU A 143 -8.66 6.41 3.38
C LEU A 143 -7.86 6.56 4.68
N GLU A 144 -7.71 7.80 5.19
CA GLU A 144 -7.04 8.08 6.46
C GLU A 144 -7.71 7.33 7.62
N TYR A 145 -9.05 7.36 7.70
CA TYR A 145 -9.84 6.65 8.69
C TYR A 145 -9.60 5.14 8.61
N SER A 146 -9.62 4.55 7.41
CA SER A 146 -9.37 3.12 7.21
C SER A 146 -7.96 2.71 7.66
N ILE A 147 -6.94 3.52 7.37
CA ILE A 147 -5.58 3.28 7.87
C ILE A 147 -5.56 3.34 9.40
N ARG A 148 -6.11 4.40 10.01
CA ARG A 148 -6.17 4.53 11.47
C ARG A 148 -6.88 3.36 12.14
N LYS A 149 -8.00 2.91 11.57
CA LYS A 149 -8.77 1.77 12.06
C LYS A 149 -7.94 0.48 12.06
N ILE A 150 -7.15 0.22 11.01
CA ILE A 150 -6.24 -0.93 10.97
C ILE A 150 -5.15 -0.79 12.03
N LEU A 151 -4.55 0.40 12.15
CA LEU A 151 -3.40 0.63 13.04
C LEU A 151 -3.75 0.60 14.53
N LEU A 152 -4.93 1.11 14.90
CA LEU A 152 -5.34 1.33 16.28
C LEU A 152 -6.40 0.34 16.77
N GLY A 153 -7.04 -0.40 15.86
CA GLY A 153 -8.08 -1.38 16.18
C GLY A 153 -9.18 -0.77 17.06
N ASP A 154 -9.52 -1.47 18.14
CA ASP A 154 -10.56 -1.05 19.10
C ASP A 154 -10.20 0.22 19.88
N SER A 155 -8.91 0.57 19.96
CA SER A 155 -8.46 1.83 20.60
C SER A 155 -8.76 3.07 19.77
N PHE A 156 -9.28 2.90 18.55
CA PHE A 156 -9.67 4.00 17.67
C PHE A 156 -11.04 4.62 18.01
N MET A 157 -11.90 3.87 18.69
CA MET A 157 -13.28 4.28 19.03
C MET A 157 -13.42 4.78 20.48
N MET A 158 -12.31 4.87 21.23
CA MET A 158 -12.21 5.45 22.57
C MET A 158 -11.63 6.86 22.49
#